data_AF-A0A0E3CHW8-F1
#
_entry.id   AF-A0A0E3CHW8-F1
#
_cell.length_a   1.000
_cell.length_b   1.000
_cell.length_c   1.000
_cell.angle_alpha   90.00
_cell.angle_beta   90.00
_cell.angle_gamma   90.00
#
_symmetry.space_group_name_H-M   'P 1'
#
loop_
_entity.id
_entity.type
_entity.pdbx_description
1 polymer ?
#
loop_
_entity_poly.entity_id
_entity_poly.type
_entity_poly.pdbx_seq_one_letter_code
_entity_poly.pdbx_strand_id
1 'polypeptide(L)'
;MRDYDSLAHRHSSKDMCVEKPMSLIANLIGFAPAEEDLHYALGFYAGGSGIDDRLAVRCRIDLAHWPDVVSRLRLKSVHEVSCDADWQEDFLWLIDAQDAQGPLQAHCHRFINAARQGFQDQIDHRWEIFFSHGSDINAWCAVWRSQEHLNYLSFDQG
;
A
#
# COMPACT_ATOMS: atom_id res chain seq x y z
N MET A 1 18.81 -22.07 19.67
CA MET A 1 17.80 -21.00 19.83
C MET A 1 17.10 -20.93 18.48
N ARG A 2 15.82 -21.32 18.39
CA ARG A 2 15.04 -21.18 17.15
C ARG A 2 14.57 -19.74 17.11
N ASP A 3 14.95 -18.98 16.09
CA ASP A 3 14.42 -17.66 15.83
C ASP A 3 12.90 -17.79 15.64
N TYR A 4 12.15 -17.29 16.61
CA TYR A 4 10.69 -17.20 16.55
C TYR A 4 10.40 -15.94 15.74
N ASP A 5 10.15 -16.11 14.44
CA ASP A 5 9.98 -14.99 13.50
C ASP A 5 8.64 -14.23 13.66
N SER A 6 7.84 -14.54 14.69
CA SER A 6 6.53 -13.94 15.03
C SER A 6 5.48 -13.86 13.89
N LEU A 7 5.80 -14.40 12.71
CA LEU A 7 4.96 -14.46 11.52
C LEU A 7 3.90 -15.55 11.66
N ALA A 8 2.62 -15.15 11.69
CA ALA A 8 1.52 -16.12 11.69
C ALA A 8 1.33 -16.72 10.29
N HIS A 9 1.34 -15.88 9.25
CA HIS A 9 1.27 -16.31 7.86
C HIS A 9 2.08 -15.41 6.92
N ARG A 10 2.80 -16.02 5.96
CA ARG A 10 3.49 -15.31 4.88
C ARG A 10 3.09 -15.93 3.55
N HIS A 11 2.61 -15.10 2.63
CA HIS A 11 2.39 -15.48 1.24
C HIS A 11 3.24 -14.61 0.32
N SER A 12 3.93 -15.21 -0.63
CA SER A 12 4.69 -14.52 -1.66
C SER A 12 4.35 -15.08 -3.03
N SER A 13 4.48 -14.25 -4.08
CA SER A 13 4.35 -14.71 -5.48
C SER A 13 5.38 -15.78 -5.89
N LYS A 14 6.30 -16.16 -5.00
CA LYS A 14 7.24 -17.28 -5.17
C LYS A 14 6.68 -18.61 -4.64
N ASP A 15 5.56 -18.58 -3.93
CA ASP A 15 4.94 -19.78 -3.37
C ASP A 15 4.17 -20.54 -4.45
N MET A 16 4.16 -21.87 -4.36
CA MET A 16 3.53 -22.74 -5.38
C MET A 16 1.99 -22.68 -5.41
N CYS A 17 1.35 -22.06 -4.41
CA CYS A 17 -0.12 -22.01 -4.30
C CYS A 17 -0.61 -20.56 -4.36
N VAL A 18 -1.21 -20.18 -5.49
CA VAL A 18 -1.64 -18.80 -5.79
C VAL A 18 -3.12 -18.53 -5.56
N GLU A 19 -3.98 -19.56 -5.45
CA GLU A 19 -5.44 -19.39 -5.37
C GLU A 19 -5.89 -18.57 -4.14
N LYS A 20 -5.39 -18.91 -2.94
CA LYS A 20 -5.74 -18.20 -1.72
C LYS A 20 -5.23 -16.74 -1.72
N PRO A 21 -3.95 -16.48 -2.02
CA PRO A 21 -3.46 -15.10 -2.16
C PRO A 21 -4.20 -14.30 -3.24
N MET A 22 -4.55 -14.91 -4.37
CA MET A 22 -5.31 -14.25 -5.43
C MET A 22 -6.68 -13.77 -4.94
N SER A 23 -7.42 -14.64 -4.23
CA SER A 23 -8.72 -14.26 -3.65
C SER A 23 -8.58 -13.14 -2.61
N LEU A 24 -7.54 -13.19 -1.76
CA LEU A 24 -7.26 -12.13 -0.80
C LEU A 24 -6.96 -10.80 -1.49
N ILE A 25 -6.09 -10.81 -2.50
CA ILE A 25 -5.73 -9.62 -3.26
C ILE A 25 -6.94 -9.07 -4.01
N ALA A 26 -7.75 -9.92 -4.64
CA ALA A 26 -8.96 -9.47 -5.33
C ALA A 26 -9.96 -8.82 -4.37
N ASN A 27 -10.13 -9.38 -3.18
CA ASN A 27 -10.94 -8.78 -2.13
C ASN A 27 -10.31 -7.50 -1.55
N LEU A 28 -8.99 -7.34 -1.62
CA LEU A 28 -8.32 -6.14 -1.16
C LEU A 28 -8.52 -4.99 -2.14
N ILE A 29 -8.10 -5.18 -3.40
CA ILE A 29 -8.05 -4.10 -4.40
C ILE A 29 -9.34 -3.96 -5.21
N GLY A 30 -10.25 -4.93 -5.16
CA GLY A 30 -11.58 -4.85 -5.77
C GLY A 30 -11.70 -5.44 -7.17
N PHE A 31 -10.65 -6.06 -7.70
CA PHE A 31 -10.68 -6.80 -8.96
C PHE A 31 -9.67 -7.95 -8.92
N ALA A 32 -9.86 -8.98 -9.74
CA ALA A 32 -8.91 -10.08 -9.84
C ALA A 32 -7.77 -9.74 -10.81
N PRO A 33 -6.53 -9.55 -10.33
CA PRO A 33 -5.39 -9.26 -11.21
C PRO A 33 -4.99 -10.50 -12.03
N ALA A 34 -4.38 -10.26 -13.20
CA ALA A 34 -3.80 -11.34 -14.00
C ALA A 34 -2.57 -11.94 -13.32
N GLU A 35 -2.48 -13.27 -13.26
CA GLU A 35 -1.39 -14.00 -12.58
C GLU A 35 0.00 -13.68 -13.15
N GLU A 36 0.08 -13.47 -14.46
CA GLU A 36 1.34 -13.32 -15.22
C GLU A 36 2.18 -12.10 -14.79
N ASP A 37 1.54 -11.05 -14.26
CA ASP A 37 2.19 -9.79 -13.84
C ASP A 37 1.89 -9.47 -12.37
N LEU A 38 1.41 -10.46 -11.61
CA LEU A 38 1.09 -10.32 -10.20
C LEU A 38 2.30 -10.66 -9.32
N HIS A 39 2.79 -9.66 -8.59
CA HIS A 39 3.79 -9.83 -7.55
C HIS A 39 3.23 -9.39 -6.20
N TYR A 40 3.46 -10.19 -5.17
CA TYR A 40 2.98 -9.85 -3.83
C TYR A 40 3.86 -10.40 -2.71
N ALA A 41 3.75 -9.75 -1.57
CA ALA A 41 4.19 -10.20 -0.27
C ALA A 41 3.12 -9.82 0.75
N LEU A 42 2.43 -10.82 1.31
CA LEU A 42 1.39 -10.64 2.33
C LEU A 42 1.93 -11.24 3.64
N GLY A 43 2.31 -10.39 4.57
CA GLY A 43 2.71 -10.77 5.92
C GLY A 43 1.59 -10.47 6.89
N PHE A 44 1.06 -11.51 7.55
CA PHE A 44 0.07 -11.39 8.60
C PHE A 44 0.69 -11.81 9.92
N TYR A 45 0.70 -10.91 10.89
CA TYR A 45 1.35 -11.13 12.18
C TYR A 45 0.28 -11.12 13.26
N ALA A 46 0.16 -12.21 14.01
CA ALA A 46 -0.74 -12.31 15.15
C ALA A 46 0.05 -12.86 16.34
N GLY A 47 0.39 -11.99 17.29
CA GLY A 47 1.13 -12.34 18.50
C GLY A 47 0.75 -11.42 19.66
N GLY A 48 1.06 -11.82 20.90
CA GLY A 48 0.55 -11.21 22.14
C GLY A 48 0.84 -9.71 22.41
N SER A 49 1.33 -8.96 21.43
CA SER A 49 1.57 -7.51 21.46
C SER A 49 0.82 -6.72 20.37
N GLY A 50 0.06 -7.37 19.47
CA GLY A 50 -0.71 -6.70 18.41
C GLY A 50 -0.76 -7.49 17.10
N ILE A 51 -1.57 -6.98 16.15
CA ILE A 51 -1.53 -7.34 14.73
C ILE A 51 -0.55 -6.38 14.05
N ASP A 52 0.35 -6.85 13.18
CA ASP A 52 1.25 -6.02 12.34
C ASP A 52 1.14 -6.54 10.90
N ASP A 53 0.09 -6.17 10.18
CA ASP A 53 -0.13 -6.67 8.83
C ASP A 53 0.64 -5.81 7.81
N ARG A 54 1.47 -6.46 6.98
CA ARG A 54 2.24 -5.81 5.92
C ARG A 54 1.94 -6.45 4.59
N LEU A 55 1.22 -5.71 3.76
CA LEU A 55 0.75 -6.19 2.47
C LEU A 55 1.35 -5.34 1.35
N ALA A 56 2.03 -5.99 0.41
CA ALA A 56 2.57 -5.36 -0.77
C ALA A 56 2.09 -6.12 -2.01
N VAL A 57 1.55 -5.40 -2.99
CA VAL A 57 1.09 -5.95 -4.27
C VAL A 57 1.57 -5.05 -5.40
N ARG A 58 1.96 -5.66 -6.52
CA ARG A 58 2.14 -5.03 -7.83
C ARG A 58 1.39 -5.87 -8.84
N CYS A 59 0.56 -5.23 -9.66
CA CYS A 59 -0.18 -5.92 -10.71
C CYS A 59 -0.46 -4.99 -11.89
N ARG A 60 -0.84 -5.60 -13.02
CA ARG A 60 -1.41 -4.87 -14.15
C ARG A 60 -2.83 -4.37 -13.79
N ILE A 61 -3.17 -3.17 -14.23
CA ILE A 61 -4.50 -2.58 -14.05
C ILE A 61 -5.09 -2.17 -15.40
N ASP A 62 -6.39 -2.42 -15.58
CA ASP A 62 -7.21 -1.73 -16.58
C ASP A 62 -7.83 -0.50 -15.92
N LEU A 63 -7.71 0.67 -16.56
CA LEU A 63 -8.26 1.93 -16.06
C LEU A 63 -9.80 1.86 -15.88
N ALA A 64 -10.49 0.93 -16.54
CA ALA A 64 -11.90 0.66 -16.29
C ALA A 64 -12.18 0.22 -14.83
N HIS A 65 -11.23 -0.44 -14.16
CA HIS A 65 -11.34 -0.85 -12.76
C HIS A 65 -10.93 0.23 -11.78
N TRP A 66 -10.27 1.30 -12.23
CA TRP A 66 -9.73 2.33 -11.34
C TRP A 66 -10.78 2.99 -10.42
N PRO A 67 -12.00 3.35 -10.89
CA PRO A 67 -13.03 3.89 -10.01
C PRO A 67 -13.41 2.95 -8.86
N ASP A 68 -13.44 1.64 -9.11
CA ASP A 68 -13.76 0.64 -8.10
C ASP A 68 -12.65 0.54 -7.06
N VAL A 69 -11.38 0.56 -7.49
CA VAL A 69 -10.21 0.59 -6.61
C VAL A 69 -10.26 1.82 -5.70
N VAL A 70 -10.50 3.01 -6.28
CA VAL A 70 -10.57 4.28 -5.54
C VAL A 70 -11.68 4.24 -4.50
N SER A 71 -12.87 3.77 -4.88
CA SER A 71 -14.00 3.66 -3.97
C SER A 71 -13.73 2.67 -2.84
N ARG A 72 -13.25 1.47 -3.18
CA ARG A 72 -13.03 0.37 -2.22
C ARG A 72 -11.95 0.70 -1.19
N LEU A 73 -10.84 1.27 -1.64
CA LEU A 73 -9.72 1.66 -0.80
C LEU A 73 -9.84 3.10 -0.27
N ARG A 74 -10.97 3.76 -0.52
CA ARG A 74 -11.24 5.16 -0.11
C ARG A 74 -10.07 6.10 -0.45
N LEU A 75 -9.52 5.95 -1.64
CA LEU A 75 -8.30 6.62 -2.06
C LEU A 75 -8.52 8.11 -2.25
N LYS A 76 -7.55 8.88 -1.75
CA LYS A 76 -7.44 10.32 -1.90
C LYS A 76 -6.10 10.65 -2.53
N SER A 77 -6.13 11.53 -3.53
CA SER A 77 -4.90 12.10 -4.08
C SER A 77 -4.20 12.96 -3.04
N VAL A 78 -2.88 13.16 -3.19
CA VAL A 78 -2.08 14.03 -2.29
C VAL A 78 -2.68 15.43 -2.17
N HIS A 79 -3.28 15.95 -3.26
CA HIS A 79 -3.96 17.24 -3.24
C HIS A 79 -5.24 17.21 -2.40
N GLU A 80 -6.08 16.17 -2.54
CA GLU A 80 -7.28 16.02 -1.71
C GLU A 80 -6.92 15.93 -0.22
N VAL A 81 -5.88 15.17 0.14
CA VAL A 81 -5.43 15.07 1.54
C VAL A 81 -5.02 16.45 2.08
N SER A 82 -4.32 17.24 1.27
CA SER A 82 -3.89 18.59 1.67
C SER A 82 -5.05 19.58 1.88
N CYS A 83 -6.23 19.26 1.37
CA CYS A 83 -7.45 20.05 1.53
C CYS A 83 -8.38 19.51 2.62
N ASP A 84 -8.04 18.37 3.24
CA ASP A 84 -8.83 17.70 4.26
C ASP A 84 -8.30 18.08 5.66
N ALA A 85 -8.90 19.10 6.27
CA ALA A 85 -8.43 19.66 7.53
C ALA A 85 -8.48 18.67 8.70
N ASP A 86 -9.33 17.65 8.62
CA ASP A 86 -9.50 16.66 9.69
C ASP A 86 -8.42 15.57 9.63
N TRP A 87 -7.78 15.37 8.46
CA TRP A 87 -6.80 14.30 8.25
C TRP A 87 -5.38 14.82 7.92
N GLN A 88 -5.25 16.07 7.48
CA GLN A 88 -3.99 16.63 7.01
C GLN A 88 -2.85 16.50 8.04
N GLU A 89 -3.12 16.75 9.33
CA GLU A 89 -2.10 16.68 10.38
C GLU A 89 -1.51 15.26 10.51
N ASP A 90 -2.37 14.25 10.68
CA ASP A 90 -1.95 12.85 10.78
C ASP A 90 -1.20 12.38 9.53
N PHE A 91 -1.66 12.84 8.35
CA PHE A 91 -0.98 12.55 7.10
C PHE A 91 0.42 13.15 7.02
N LEU A 92 0.59 14.41 7.46
CA LEU A 92 1.90 15.07 7.49
C LEU A 92 2.86 14.36 8.45
N TRP A 93 2.37 13.84 9.56
CA TRP A 93 3.16 13.01 10.48
C TRP A 93 3.57 11.69 9.84
N LEU A 94 2.64 11.01 9.17
CA LEU A 94 2.90 9.74 8.46
C LEU A 94 4.07 9.83 7.47
N ILE A 95 4.13 10.90 6.68
CA ILE A 95 5.17 11.06 5.64
C ILE A 95 6.36 11.92 6.09
N ASP A 96 6.48 12.21 7.39
CA ASP A 96 7.54 13.04 7.97
C ASP A 96 7.66 14.42 7.28
N ALA A 97 6.54 15.15 7.23
CA ALA A 97 6.40 16.45 6.56
C ALA A 97 5.88 17.59 7.46
N GLN A 98 5.60 17.34 8.73
CA GLN A 98 5.01 18.31 9.67
C GLN A 98 5.77 19.66 9.77
N ASP A 99 7.11 19.63 9.74
CA ASP A 99 7.96 20.81 9.89
C ASP A 99 8.89 21.03 8.68
N ALA A 100 8.69 20.25 7.63
CA ALA A 100 9.67 20.15 6.56
C ALA A 100 9.45 21.17 5.44
N GLN A 101 10.57 21.64 4.89
CA GLN A 101 10.56 22.50 3.72
C GLN A 101 10.51 21.65 2.44
N GLY A 102 9.63 22.01 1.51
CA GLY A 102 9.59 21.41 0.18
C GLY A 102 8.19 20.97 -0.26
N PRO A 103 8.06 20.46 -1.49
CA PRO A 103 6.78 20.00 -2.00
C PRO A 103 6.35 18.70 -1.31
N LEU A 104 5.09 18.64 -0.88
CA LEU A 104 4.48 17.46 -0.24
C LEU A 104 4.73 16.16 -1.01
N GLN A 105 4.68 16.24 -2.34
CA GLN A 105 4.93 15.10 -3.21
C GLN A 105 6.33 14.49 -3.04
N ALA A 106 7.36 15.28 -2.75
CA ALA A 106 8.70 14.76 -2.49
C ALA A 106 8.78 13.97 -1.18
N HIS A 107 7.97 14.32 -0.17
CA HIS A 107 7.85 13.57 1.08
C HIS A 107 7.18 12.22 0.82
N CYS A 108 6.06 12.22 0.08
CA CYS A 108 5.37 11.00 -0.34
C CYS A 108 6.30 10.07 -1.13
N HIS A 109 7.12 10.62 -2.05
CA HIS A 109 8.08 9.81 -2.81
C HIS A 109 9.10 9.13 -1.91
N ARG A 110 9.64 9.84 -0.90
CA ARG A 110 10.61 9.28 0.04
C ARG A 110 9.97 8.21 0.91
N PHE A 111 8.79 8.49 1.47
CA PHE A 111 8.02 7.56 2.28
C PHE A 111 7.78 6.25 1.54
N ILE A 112 7.17 6.32 0.33
CA ILE A 112 6.85 5.13 -0.47
C ILE A 112 8.13 4.38 -0.88
N ASN A 113 9.16 5.08 -1.37
CA ASN A 113 10.39 4.42 -1.79
C ASN A 113 11.18 3.77 -0.63
N ALA A 114 11.03 4.26 0.59
CA ALA A 114 11.62 3.65 1.78
C ALA A 114 10.84 2.41 2.24
N ALA A 115 9.51 2.39 2.08
CA ALA A 115 8.65 1.32 2.56
C ALA A 115 8.39 0.19 1.53
N ARG A 116 8.47 0.50 0.22
CA ARG A 116 8.13 -0.44 -0.86
C ARG A 116 9.00 -1.70 -0.84
N GLN A 117 8.45 -2.77 -1.41
CA GLN A 117 9.22 -3.97 -1.70
C GLN A 117 10.03 -3.82 -2.99
N GLY A 118 11.12 -4.59 -3.12
CA GLY A 118 12.01 -4.53 -4.28
C GLY A 118 11.35 -4.87 -5.63
N PHE A 119 10.24 -5.62 -5.62
CA PHE A 119 9.46 -5.94 -6.82
C PHE A 119 8.46 -4.85 -7.22
N GLN A 120 8.17 -3.88 -6.33
CA GLN A 120 7.27 -2.78 -6.62
C GLN A 120 8.01 -1.66 -7.35
N ASP A 121 7.30 -0.96 -8.22
CA ASP A 121 7.91 0.09 -9.03
C ASP A 121 8.39 1.25 -8.17
N GLN A 122 9.61 1.72 -8.42
CA GLN A 122 10.13 2.91 -7.76
C GLN A 122 9.29 4.13 -8.17
N ILE A 123 8.87 4.91 -7.18
CA ILE A 123 8.03 6.06 -7.45
C ILE A 123 8.86 7.24 -7.93
N ASP A 124 8.38 7.87 -9.00
CA ASP A 124 8.89 9.10 -9.59
C ASP A 124 7.73 10.01 -10.03
N HIS A 125 8.04 11.08 -10.75
CA HIS A 125 7.07 12.08 -11.21
C HIS A 125 6.00 11.57 -12.20
N ARG A 126 6.13 10.35 -12.73
CA ARG A 126 5.18 9.77 -13.70
C ARG A 126 4.05 9.00 -13.03
N TRP A 127 4.18 8.73 -11.74
CA TRP A 127 3.22 7.96 -10.97
C TRP A 127 2.23 8.88 -10.27
N GLU A 128 0.95 8.53 -10.37
CA GLU A 128 -0.09 9.15 -9.57
C GLU A 128 -0.13 8.48 -8.20
N ILE A 129 -0.24 9.27 -7.14
CA ILE A 129 -0.10 8.81 -5.75
C ILE A 129 -1.39 9.05 -5.00
N PHE A 130 -1.81 8.03 -4.27
CA PHE A 130 -3.02 8.03 -3.49
C PHE A 130 -2.78 7.38 -2.14
N PHE A 131 -3.52 7.83 -1.14
CA PHE A 131 -3.56 7.24 0.18
C PHE A 131 -5.00 6.94 0.56
N SER A 132 -5.23 5.87 1.32
CA SER A 132 -6.55 5.60 1.89
C SER A 132 -6.88 6.69 2.91
N HIS A 133 -8.09 7.25 2.85
CA HIS A 133 -8.55 8.23 3.82
C HIS A 133 -8.45 7.70 5.27
N GLY A 134 -7.87 8.52 6.16
CA GLY A 134 -7.63 8.18 7.56
C GLY A 134 -6.35 7.37 7.77
N SER A 135 -5.44 7.31 6.79
CA SER A 135 -4.12 6.72 6.99
C SER A 135 -3.29 7.55 7.97
N ASP A 136 -2.73 6.92 8.99
CA ASP A 136 -1.86 7.53 9.98
C ASP A 136 -0.60 6.68 10.21
N ILE A 137 0.20 7.01 11.22
CA ILE A 137 1.43 6.28 11.55
C ILE A 137 1.22 4.81 11.98
N ASN A 138 0.02 4.46 12.45
CA ASN A 138 -0.31 3.13 12.97
C ASN A 138 -1.01 2.27 11.93
N ALA A 139 -1.81 2.85 11.04
CA ALA A 139 -2.48 2.14 9.96
C ALA A 139 -2.55 3.01 8.70
N TRP A 140 -1.96 2.54 7.61
CA TRP A 140 -1.94 3.27 6.36
C TRP A 140 -1.99 2.37 5.13
N CYS A 141 -2.50 2.95 4.04
CA CYS A 141 -2.47 2.35 2.72
C CYS A 141 -2.06 3.40 1.70
N ALA A 142 -1.01 3.07 0.93
CA ALA A 142 -0.50 3.86 -0.17
C ALA A 142 -0.67 3.10 -1.49
N VAL A 143 -1.20 3.77 -2.49
CA VAL A 143 -1.36 3.25 -3.85
C VAL A 143 -0.68 4.20 -4.81
N TRP A 144 0.16 3.68 -5.69
CA TRP A 144 0.67 4.45 -6.81
C TRP A 144 0.47 3.70 -8.11
N ARG A 145 0.00 4.42 -9.13
CA ARG A 145 -0.29 3.81 -10.43
C ARG A 145 0.29 4.58 -11.61
N SER A 146 0.53 3.85 -12.68
CA SER A 146 0.73 4.36 -14.03
C SER A 146 -0.55 4.11 -14.84
N GLN A 147 -0.45 4.11 -16.17
CA GLN A 147 -1.55 3.68 -17.04
C GLN A 147 -1.71 2.16 -17.13
N GLU A 148 -0.64 1.41 -16.82
CA GLU A 148 -0.60 -0.05 -17.00
C GLU A 148 -0.46 -0.81 -15.68
N HIS A 149 0.15 -0.20 -14.66
CA HIS A 149 0.50 -0.87 -13.41
C HIS A 149 -0.08 -0.15 -12.21
N LEU A 150 -0.47 -0.95 -11.22
CA LEU A 150 -0.86 -0.51 -9.90
C LEU A 150 0.06 -1.18 -8.88
N ASN A 151 0.59 -0.36 -7.99
CA ASN A 151 1.28 -0.79 -6.79
C ASN A 151 0.42 -0.43 -5.58
N TYR A 152 0.27 -1.39 -4.67
CA TYR A 152 -0.45 -1.25 -3.41
C TYR A 152 0.50 -1.62 -2.27
N LEU A 153 0.51 -0.81 -1.22
CA LEU A 153 1.28 -1.06 -0.02
C LEU A 153 0.45 -0.66 1.20
N SER A 154 0.32 -1.55 2.16
CA SER A 154 -0.32 -1.23 3.44
C SER A 154 0.43 -1.78 4.64
N PHE A 155 0.19 -1.11 5.74
CA PHE A 155 0.66 -1.43 7.07
C PHE A 155 -0.48 -1.20 8.05
N ASP A 156 -0.68 -2.11 8.99
CA ASP A 156 -1.69 -1.97 10.04
C ASP A 156 -1.16 -2.56 11.36
N GLN A 157 -1.08 -1.70 12.38
CA GLN A 157 -0.59 -2.02 13.72
C GLN A 157 -1.73 -1.99 14.77
N GLY A 158 -2.73 -2.87 14.66
CA GLY A 158 -3.67 -3.14 15.78
C GLY A 158 -5.10 -3.45 15.42
#